data_AF-A0A842L5C0-F1
#
_entry.id   AF-A0A842L5C0-F1
#
_cell.length_a   1.000
_cell.length_b   1.000
_cell.length_c   1.000
_cell.angle_alpha   90.00
_cell.angle_beta   90.00
_cell.angle_gamma   90.00
#
_symmetry.space_group_name_H-M   'P 1'
#
loop_
_entity.id
_entity.type
_entity.pdbx_description
1 polymer ?
#
loop_
_entity_poly.entity_id
_entity_poly.type
_entity_poly.pdbx_seq_one_letter_code
_entity_poly.pdbx_strand_id
1 'polypeptide(L)'
;MTYYNLGTSIRCGPMKRILILLWVLIFLGTLIPAEKVSIEEHLYWVKTYGGSDFEVANAVAVAPNGDVIVAGSTASFGGGAQDLWILRLDENGNLKWQKTYGGGDFEVATAIALALNSDIIVAGNTNSSGAGKGDVWVLRFPRMV
;
A
#
# COMPACT_ATOMS: atom_id res chain seq x y z
N MET A 1 52.93 63.27 -32.18
CA MET A 1 54.29 63.14 -31.61
C MET A 1 54.27 63.90 -30.28
N THR A 2 54.54 63.35 -29.09
CA THR A 2 55.17 62.10 -28.66
C THR A 2 54.74 61.86 -27.20
N TYR A 3 54.64 60.59 -26.79
CA TYR A 3 54.45 60.18 -25.40
C TYR A 3 55.73 60.40 -24.57
N TYR A 4 55.59 60.69 -23.28
CA TYR A 4 56.55 60.25 -22.27
C TYR A 4 55.83 59.51 -21.17
N ASN A 5 56.26 58.27 -20.98
CA ASN A 5 55.84 57.33 -19.98
C ASN A 5 56.86 57.37 -18.85
N LEU A 6 56.46 57.38 -17.58
CA LEU A 6 57.28 56.95 -16.45
C LEU A 6 56.34 56.61 -15.29
N GLY A 7 56.08 55.33 -15.10
CA GLY A 7 55.39 54.82 -13.93
C GLY A 7 56.26 54.89 -12.66
N THR A 8 55.62 54.70 -11.52
CA THR A 8 56.01 53.67 -10.53
C THR A 8 54.93 53.57 -9.45
N SER A 9 54.77 52.35 -8.95
CA SER A 9 53.65 51.82 -8.19
C SER A 9 53.61 52.25 -6.73
N ILE A 10 52.41 52.49 -6.19
CA ILE A 10 52.16 52.41 -4.74
C ILE A 10 51.29 51.19 -4.49
N ARG A 11 51.85 50.20 -3.77
CA ARG A 11 51.17 48.96 -3.38
C ARG A 11 50.16 49.26 -2.26
N CYS A 12 48.91 48.87 -2.45
CA CYS A 12 47.84 49.00 -1.47
C CYS A 12 47.80 47.74 -0.58
N GLY A 13 47.97 47.90 0.74
CA GLY A 13 47.78 46.82 1.72
C GLY A 13 46.31 46.71 2.14
N PRO A 14 45.72 45.51 2.27
CA PRO A 14 44.31 45.40 2.62
C PRO A 14 44.11 45.35 4.15
N MET A 15 44.14 46.51 4.82
CA MET A 15 43.49 46.71 6.13
C MET A 15 42.18 47.48 5.95
N LYS A 16 41.16 46.83 5.40
CA LYS A 16 39.75 47.24 5.50
C LYS A 16 38.85 46.00 5.57
N ARG A 17 39.15 45.11 6.51
CA ARG A 17 38.19 44.12 7.01
C ARG A 17 37.82 44.60 8.40
N ILE A 18 36.54 44.87 8.68
CA ILE A 18 35.84 44.51 9.95
C ILE A 18 34.46 45.20 10.11
N LEU A 19 34.13 46.36 9.52
CA LEU A 19 32.88 47.05 9.90
C LEU A 19 31.62 46.92 9.01
N ILE A 20 31.61 46.11 7.94
CA ILE A 20 30.38 45.90 7.12
C ILE A 20 29.80 44.48 7.27
N LEU A 21 30.47 43.58 8.00
CA LEU A 21 30.02 42.19 8.14
C LEU A 21 29.23 41.89 9.42
N LEU A 22 28.86 42.91 10.21
CA LEU A 22 28.10 42.71 11.45
C LEU A 22 26.63 43.20 11.41
N TRP A 23 26.09 43.50 10.23
CA TRP A 23 24.66 43.85 10.06
C TRP A 23 23.92 42.99 9.03
N VAL A 24 24.61 42.06 8.34
CA VAL A 24 23.96 41.07 7.47
C VAL A 24 23.71 39.74 8.19
N LEU A 25 24.34 39.52 9.35
CA LEU A 25 24.14 38.33 10.18
C LEU A 25 22.95 38.42 11.17
N ILE A 26 22.22 39.55 11.20
CA ILE A 26 20.99 39.69 12.02
C ILE A 26 19.72 39.81 11.16
N PHE A 27 19.82 39.89 9.82
CA PHE A 27 18.63 39.91 8.96
C PHE A 27 18.48 38.72 8.01
N LEU A 28 19.24 37.64 8.22
CA LEU A 28 19.00 36.39 7.48
C LEU A 28 18.79 35.19 8.39
N GLY A 29 18.22 35.42 9.57
CA GLY A 29 17.33 34.45 10.20
C GLY A 29 16.04 34.42 9.39
N THR A 30 16.09 33.88 8.17
CA THR A 30 14.86 33.57 7.45
C THR A 30 14.02 32.71 8.37
N LEU A 31 12.85 33.24 8.74
CA LEU A 31 11.71 32.45 9.17
C LEU A 31 11.48 31.38 8.10
N ILE A 32 12.14 30.25 8.24
CA ILE A 32 11.58 29.01 7.75
C ILE A 32 10.65 28.64 8.90
N PRO A 33 9.32 28.87 8.81
CA PRO A 33 8.44 28.17 9.73
C PRO A 33 8.84 26.69 9.61
N ALA A 34 9.16 26.05 10.73
CA ALA A 34 9.40 24.61 10.72
C ALA A 34 8.17 24.00 10.05
N GLU A 35 8.33 23.56 8.81
CA GLU A 35 7.27 22.90 8.09
C GLU A 35 7.03 21.63 8.88
N LYS A 36 5.92 21.64 9.61
CA LYS A 36 5.51 20.51 10.41
C LYS A 36 5.28 19.39 9.40
N VAL A 37 6.25 18.48 9.26
CA VAL A 37 6.09 17.27 8.48
C VAL A 37 5.02 16.46 9.21
N SER A 38 3.76 16.72 8.87
CA SER A 38 2.69 15.81 9.22
C SER A 38 2.85 14.62 8.30
N ILE A 39 3.41 13.53 8.82
CA ILE A 39 3.06 12.21 8.32
C ILE A 39 1.60 11.98 8.69
N GLU A 40 0.68 12.60 7.94
CA GLU A 40 -0.71 12.23 8.00
C GLU A 40 -0.81 10.81 7.45
N GLU A 41 -1.28 9.88 8.29
CA GLU A 41 -1.62 8.54 7.82
C GLU A 41 -2.65 8.68 6.70
N HIS A 42 -2.19 8.52 5.46
CA HIS A 42 -3.03 8.66 4.30
C HIS A 42 -3.85 7.38 4.14
N LEU A 43 -5.08 7.41 4.62
CA LEU A 43 -6.08 6.40 4.33
C LEU A 43 -6.45 6.48 2.85
N TYR A 44 -6.02 5.50 2.05
CA TYR A 44 -6.31 5.47 0.62
C TYR A 44 -7.81 5.27 0.33
N TRP A 45 -8.40 4.20 0.87
CA TRP A 45 -9.82 3.91 0.68
C TRP A 45 -10.39 3.05 1.81
N VAL A 46 -11.70 3.20 2.02
CA VAL A 46 -12.54 2.31 2.84
C VAL A 46 -13.73 1.91 1.98
N LYS A 47 -13.93 0.61 1.82
CA LYS A 47 -15.01 0.05 1.01
C LYS A 47 -15.60 -1.15 1.72
N THR A 48 -16.88 -1.39 1.48
CA THR A 48 -17.61 -2.56 1.99
C THR A 48 -17.90 -3.51 0.85
N TYR A 49 -17.80 -4.80 1.13
CA TYR A 49 -18.12 -5.88 0.20
C TYR A 49 -18.96 -6.89 0.97
N GLY A 50 -20.12 -7.24 0.43
CA GLY A 50 -21.08 -8.10 1.11
C GLY A 50 -22.46 -8.01 0.48
N GLY A 51 -23.40 -8.78 1.03
CA GLY A 51 -24.80 -8.76 0.61
C GLY A 51 -25.74 -8.41 1.75
N SER A 52 -26.89 -9.07 1.81
CA SER A 52 -27.93 -8.82 2.82
C SER A 52 -27.70 -9.54 4.15
N ASP A 53 -26.77 -10.50 4.19
CA ASP A 53 -26.43 -11.31 5.35
C ASP A 53 -24.98 -11.04 5.79
N PHE A 54 -24.38 -11.90 6.62
CA PHE A 54 -23.06 -11.70 7.21
C PHE A 54 -21.92 -12.20 6.31
N GLU A 55 -20.85 -11.42 6.27
CA GLU A 55 -19.57 -11.78 5.68
C GLU A 55 -18.45 -11.75 6.73
N VAL A 56 -17.47 -12.62 6.54
CA VAL A 56 -16.27 -12.66 7.36
C VAL A 56 -15.06 -12.63 6.44
N ALA A 57 -14.11 -11.74 6.72
CA ALA A 57 -12.80 -11.73 6.08
C ALA A 57 -11.76 -12.30 7.05
N ASN A 58 -11.07 -13.38 6.66
CA ASN A 58 -10.13 -14.09 7.52
C ASN A 58 -8.67 -13.90 7.09
N ALA A 59 -8.42 -13.75 5.79
CA ALA A 59 -7.07 -13.68 5.26
C ALA A 59 -6.98 -12.72 4.07
N VAL A 60 -5.79 -12.13 3.87
CA VAL A 60 -5.49 -11.23 2.76
C VAL A 60 -4.10 -11.51 2.21
N ALA A 61 -3.95 -11.38 0.89
CA ALA A 61 -2.66 -11.38 0.21
C ALA A 61 -2.64 -10.28 -0.86
N VAL A 62 -1.44 -9.76 -1.15
CA VAL A 62 -1.24 -8.76 -2.21
C VAL A 62 -0.39 -9.38 -3.31
N ALA A 63 -0.91 -9.37 -4.53
CA ALA A 63 -0.19 -9.87 -5.69
C ALA A 63 0.90 -8.89 -6.15
N PRO A 64 1.94 -9.37 -6.87
CA PRO A 64 3.03 -8.50 -7.34
C PRO A 64 2.59 -7.34 -8.25
N ASN A 65 1.38 -7.41 -8.82
CA ASN A 65 0.80 -6.35 -9.63
C ASN A 65 -0.07 -5.35 -8.82
N GLY A 66 -0.08 -5.44 -7.49
CA GLY A 66 -0.85 -4.56 -6.62
C GLY A 66 -2.30 -5.00 -6.36
N ASP A 67 -2.78 -6.05 -7.03
CA ASP A 67 -4.13 -6.56 -6.74
C ASP A 67 -4.19 -7.13 -5.31
N VAL A 68 -5.29 -6.89 -4.61
CA VAL A 68 -5.54 -7.38 -3.25
C VAL A 68 -6.49 -8.57 -3.33
N ILE A 69 -6.12 -9.70 -2.73
CA ILE A 69 -6.97 -10.90 -2.65
C ILE A 69 -7.38 -11.08 -1.20
N VAL A 70 -8.69 -11.12 -0.96
CA VAL A 70 -9.28 -11.34 0.36
C VAL A 70 -10.00 -12.68 0.34
N ALA A 71 -9.81 -13.47 1.39
CA ALA A 71 -10.47 -14.76 1.56
C ALA A 71 -11.17 -14.84 2.92
N GLY A 72 -12.35 -15.45 2.93
CA GLY A 72 -13.11 -15.70 4.14
C GLY A 72 -14.39 -16.48 3.82
N SER A 73 -15.53 -15.97 4.26
CA SER A 73 -16.82 -16.62 4.04
C SER A 73 -17.97 -15.61 3.91
N THR A 74 -19.07 -16.05 3.31
CA THR A 74 -20.27 -15.23 3.10
C THR A 74 -21.52 -16.08 3.32
N ALA A 75 -22.51 -15.53 4.03
CA ALA A 75 -23.87 -16.06 4.08
C ALA A 75 -24.78 -15.39 3.04
N SER A 76 -24.29 -14.37 2.32
CA SER A 76 -25.08 -13.65 1.31
C SER A 76 -24.98 -14.24 -0.09
N PHE A 77 -23.88 -14.93 -0.41
CA PHE A 77 -23.60 -15.40 -1.76
C PHE A 77 -23.35 -16.92 -1.77
N GLY A 78 -24.02 -17.62 -2.69
CA GLY A 78 -23.87 -19.06 -2.87
C GLY A 78 -25.10 -19.84 -2.41
N GLY A 79 -24.93 -21.12 -2.08
CA GLY A 79 -26.03 -22.07 -1.87
C GLY A 79 -26.09 -22.70 -0.47
N GLY A 80 -25.02 -22.58 0.32
CA GLY A 80 -24.93 -23.13 1.67
C GLY A 80 -25.37 -22.16 2.76
N ALA A 81 -25.27 -22.61 4.01
CA ALA A 81 -25.49 -21.75 5.18
C ALA A 81 -24.40 -20.67 5.30
N GLN A 82 -23.18 -20.99 4.86
CA GLN A 82 -22.08 -20.07 4.74
C GLN A 82 -21.09 -20.67 3.74
N ASP A 83 -20.77 -19.95 2.67
CA ASP A 83 -19.86 -20.44 1.64
C ASP A 83 -18.50 -19.77 1.75
N LEU A 84 -17.43 -20.49 1.38
CA LEU A 84 -16.09 -19.93 1.26
C LEU A 84 -16.11 -18.84 0.18
N TRP A 85 -15.59 -17.66 0.50
CA TRP A 85 -15.65 -16.49 -0.37
C TRP A 85 -14.27 -15.90 -0.63
N ILE A 86 -13.99 -15.62 -1.91
CA ILE A 86 -12.73 -15.02 -2.34
C ILE A 86 -13.04 -13.78 -3.19
N LEU A 87 -12.46 -12.65 -2.82
CA LEU A 87 -12.49 -11.42 -3.59
C LEU A 87 -11.11 -11.14 -4.18
N ARG A 88 -11.07 -10.64 -5.41
CA ARG A 88 -9.89 -9.94 -5.94
C ARG A 88 -10.27 -8.50 -6.26
N LEU A 89 -9.50 -7.60 -5.69
CA LEU A 89 -9.64 -6.16 -5.83
C LEU A 89 -8.44 -5.61 -6.61
N ASP A 90 -8.63 -4.52 -7.34
CA ASP A 90 -7.50 -3.71 -7.83
C ASP A 90 -6.88 -2.88 -6.69
N GLU A 91 -5.80 -2.16 -6.99
CA GLU A 91 -5.09 -1.30 -6.03
C GLU A 91 -5.97 -0.19 -5.41
N ASN A 92 -7.05 0.19 -6.08
CA ASN A 92 -8.01 1.19 -5.64
C ASN A 92 -9.21 0.58 -4.88
N GLY A 93 -9.17 -0.73 -4.60
CA GLY A 93 -10.24 -1.46 -3.95
C GLY A 93 -11.46 -1.68 -4.85
N ASN A 94 -11.36 -1.59 -6.16
CA ASN A 94 -12.48 -1.97 -7.04
C ASN A 94 -12.51 -3.48 -7.21
N LEU A 95 -13.70 -4.07 -7.13
CA LEU A 95 -13.89 -5.51 -7.31
C LEU A 95 -13.59 -5.91 -8.76
N LYS A 96 -12.55 -6.72 -8.97
CA LYS A 96 -12.25 -7.33 -10.28
C LYS A 96 -13.07 -8.59 -10.47
N TRP A 97 -13.12 -9.44 -9.44
CA TRP A 97 -14.01 -10.59 -9.40
C TRP A 97 -14.22 -11.06 -7.96
N GLN A 98 -15.29 -11.82 -7.77
CA GLN A 98 -15.54 -12.61 -6.57
C GLN A 98 -15.93 -14.02 -6.95
N LYS A 99 -15.65 -14.99 -6.07
CA LYS A 99 -16.00 -16.40 -6.24
C LYS A 99 -16.45 -16.99 -4.91
N THR A 100 -17.49 -17.80 -4.96
CA THR A 100 -17.99 -18.58 -3.82
C THR A 100 -17.81 -20.06 -4.07
N TYR A 101 -17.51 -20.79 -3.00
CA TYR A 101 -17.31 -22.24 -3.00
C TYR A 101 -17.95 -22.83 -1.76
N GLY A 102 -18.92 -23.70 -1.94
CA GLY A 102 -19.61 -24.35 -0.84
C GLY A 102 -20.50 -25.49 -1.29
N GLY A 103 -21.14 -26.11 -0.31
CA GLY A 103 -22.19 -27.09 -0.48
C GLY A 103 -23.47 -26.66 0.22
N GLY A 104 -24.11 -27.56 0.96
CA GLY A 104 -25.35 -27.26 1.69
C GLY A 104 -25.12 -26.78 3.13
N ASP A 105 -23.87 -26.80 3.61
CA ASP A 105 -23.50 -26.55 5.01
C ASP A 105 -22.50 -25.37 5.11
N PHE A 106 -21.64 -25.35 6.15
CA PHE A 106 -20.65 -24.30 6.38
C PHE A 106 -19.30 -24.58 5.71
N GLU A 107 -18.80 -23.59 4.97
CA GLU A 107 -17.45 -23.49 4.41
C GLU A 107 -16.79 -22.16 4.77
N VAL A 108 -15.49 -22.23 5.08
CA VAL A 108 -14.72 -21.04 5.47
C VAL A 108 -13.30 -21.10 4.96
N ALA A 109 -12.84 -20.06 4.25
CA ALA A 109 -11.41 -19.86 4.02
C ALA A 109 -10.76 -19.32 5.30
N THR A 110 -9.64 -19.92 5.69
CA THR A 110 -8.86 -19.51 6.86
C THR A 110 -7.46 -19.01 6.51
N ALA A 111 -6.97 -19.35 5.31
CA ALA A 111 -5.66 -18.91 4.85
C ALA A 111 -5.64 -18.65 3.35
N ILE A 112 -4.77 -17.72 2.95
CA ILE A 112 -4.43 -17.47 1.55
C ILE A 112 -2.92 -17.31 1.42
N ALA A 113 -2.37 -17.80 0.31
CA ALA A 113 -0.98 -17.62 -0.07
C ALA A 113 -0.86 -17.41 -1.58
N LEU A 114 0.20 -16.73 -2.00
CA LEU A 114 0.58 -16.64 -3.39
C LEU A 114 1.81 -17.53 -3.64
N ALA A 115 1.72 -18.38 -4.64
CA ALA A 115 2.86 -19.17 -5.10
C ALA A 115 3.84 -18.29 -5.90
N LEU A 116 5.06 -18.79 -6.14
CA LEU A 116 6.09 -18.07 -6.92
C LEU A 116 5.65 -17.76 -8.36
N ASN A 117 4.82 -18.63 -8.94
CA ASN A 117 4.19 -18.40 -10.25
C ASN A 117 2.97 -17.47 -10.17
N SER A 118 2.73 -16.84 -9.02
CA SER A 118 1.58 -15.99 -8.70
C SER A 118 0.21 -16.69 -8.70
N ASP A 119 0.18 -18.02 -8.64
CA ASP A 119 -1.08 -18.73 -8.36
C ASP A 119 -1.59 -18.37 -6.98
N ILE A 120 -2.91 -18.31 -6.85
CA ILE A 120 -3.58 -18.07 -5.58
C ILE A 120 -3.90 -19.42 -4.95
N ILE A 121 -3.40 -19.66 -3.75
CA ILE A 121 -3.69 -20.86 -2.96
C ILE A 121 -4.54 -20.43 -1.78
N VAL A 122 -5.73 -21.01 -1.63
CA VAL A 122 -6.63 -20.78 -0.50
C VAL A 122 -6.82 -22.09 0.25
N ALA A 123 -6.73 -22.05 1.56
CA ALA A 123 -7.03 -23.19 2.43
C ALA A 123 -8.15 -22.84 3.41
N GLY A 124 -8.94 -23.85 3.76
CA GLY A 124 -10.15 -23.67 4.54
C GLY A 124 -10.73 -24.98 5.04
N ASN A 125 -11.90 -24.89 5.64
CA ASN A 125 -12.66 -26.04 6.11
C ASN A 125 -13.99 -26.11 5.36
N THR A 126 -14.50 -27.33 5.18
CA THR A 126 -15.84 -27.62 4.64
C THR A 126 -16.54 -28.59 5.58
N ASN A 127 -17.83 -28.40 5.80
CA ASN A 127 -18.69 -29.40 6.43
C ASN A 127 -19.58 -30.12 5.40
N SER A 128 -19.59 -29.64 4.15
CA SER A 128 -20.43 -30.18 3.09
C SER A 128 -19.85 -31.38 2.35
N SER A 129 -18.54 -31.59 2.38
CA SER A 129 -17.89 -32.66 1.60
C SER A 129 -16.67 -33.25 2.28
N GLY A 130 -16.40 -34.53 2.00
CA GLY A 130 -15.29 -35.27 2.59
C GLY A 130 -15.75 -36.36 3.55
N ALA A 131 -14.89 -36.74 4.49
CA ALA A 131 -15.14 -37.83 5.42
C ALA A 131 -15.47 -37.32 6.82
N GLY A 132 -16.71 -37.54 7.25
CA GLY A 132 -17.14 -37.24 8.62
C GLY A 132 -17.88 -35.90 8.71
N LYS A 133 -17.53 -35.07 9.70
CA LYS A 133 -18.26 -33.83 10.01
C LYS A 133 -17.63 -32.56 9.42
N GLY A 134 -16.35 -32.61 9.10
CA GLY A 134 -15.61 -31.46 8.63
C GLY A 134 -14.26 -31.89 8.09
N ASP A 135 -13.91 -31.34 6.93
CA ASP A 135 -12.71 -31.66 6.17
C ASP A 135 -11.99 -30.40 5.74
N VAL A 136 -10.74 -30.56 5.29
CA VAL A 136 -9.93 -29.45 4.77
C VAL A 136 -10.15 -29.32 3.27
N TRP A 137 -10.39 -28.09 2.83
CA TRP A 137 -10.36 -27.73 1.42
C TRP A 137 -9.10 -26.93 1.09
N VAL A 138 -8.49 -27.26 -0.05
CA VAL A 138 -7.41 -26.48 -0.66
C VAL A 138 -7.80 -26.17 -2.09
N LEU A 139 -7.93 -24.88 -2.39
CA LEU A 139 -8.23 -24.36 -3.71
C LEU A 139 -6.96 -23.74 -4.28
N ARG A 140 -6.68 -24.02 -5.56
CA ARG A 140 -5.60 -23.38 -6.30
C ARG A 140 -6.16 -22.74 -7.55
N PHE A 141 -5.90 -21.45 -7.72
CA PHE A 141 -6.26 -20.70 -8.92
C PHE A 141 -5.00 -20.31 -9.66
N PRO A 142 -4.92 -20.53 -10.98
CA PRO A 142 -3.82 -19.97 -11.76
C PRO A 142 -3.83 -18.45 -11.61
N ARG A 143 -2.65 -17.82 -11.73
CA ARG A 143 -2.59 -16.35 -11.87
C ARG A 143 -3.50 -15.93 -13.04
N MET A 144 -4.66 -15.37 -12.73
CA MET A 144 -5.55 -14.84 -13.77
C MET A 144 -4.92 -13.52 -14.24
N VAL A 145 -4.50 -13.48 -15.51
CA VAL A 145 -4.00 -12.28 -16.21
C VAL A 145 -5.10 -11.23 -16.32
#